data_AF-A0A0R2FZN8-F1
#
_entry.id   AF-A0A0R2FZN8-F1
#
_cell.length_a   1.000
_cell.length_b   1.000
_cell.length_c   1.000
_cell.angle_alpha   90.00
_cell.angle_beta   90.00
_cell.angle_gamma   90.00
#
_symmetry.space_group_name_H-M   'P 1'
#
loop_
_entity.id
_entity.type
_entity.pdbx_description
1 polymer ?
#
loop_
_entity_poly.entity_id
_entity_poly.type
_entity_poly.pdbx_seq_one_letter_code
_entity_poly.pdbx_strand_id
1 'polypeptide(L)'
;MADYAKKEDQTLDDIAKILSNFDDSIAKANTDDAEGHKTRGWFETEKAVWEIKRALHDAGKYDDYSEDEYDKFLKDYNKFIGND
;
A
#
# COMPACT_ATOMS: atom_id res chain seq x y z
N MET A 1 -0.40 -29.90 -0.72
CA MET A 1 1.00 -29.40 -0.74
C MET A 1 1.28 -28.56 -1.98
N ALA A 2 0.82 -28.94 -3.18
CA ALA A 2 0.99 -28.13 -4.39
C ALA A 2 0.24 -26.77 -4.37
N ASP A 3 -0.95 -26.70 -3.76
CA ASP A 3 -1.72 -25.45 -3.71
C ASP A 3 -1.14 -24.37 -2.80
N TYR A 4 -0.42 -24.76 -1.74
CA TYR A 4 0.19 -23.80 -0.82
C TYR A 4 1.40 -23.11 -1.45
N ALA A 5 2.26 -23.87 -2.13
CA ALA A 5 3.36 -23.30 -2.89
C ALA A 5 2.87 -22.32 -3.97
N LYS A 6 1.76 -22.66 -4.63
CA LYS A 6 1.14 -21.79 -5.64
C LYS A 6 0.59 -20.48 -5.06
N LYS A 7 0.01 -20.53 -3.85
CA LYS A 7 -0.46 -19.35 -3.13
C LYS A 7 0.70 -18.47 -2.67
N GLU A 8 1.77 -19.06 -2.15
CA GLU A 8 2.96 -18.30 -1.74
C GLU A 8 3.63 -17.60 -2.94
N ASP A 9 3.76 -18.28 -4.08
CA ASP A 9 4.27 -17.68 -5.31
C ASP A 9 3.37 -16.54 -5.82
N GLN A 10 2.04 -16.71 -5.77
CA GLN A 10 1.10 -15.65 -6.13
C GLN A 10 1.20 -14.43 -5.19
N THR A 11 1.36 -14.67 -3.89
CA THR A 11 1.57 -13.58 -2.93
C THR A 11 2.87 -12.82 -3.21
N LEU A 12 3.94 -13.52 -3.58
CA LEU A 12 5.20 -12.89 -3.98
C LEU A 12 5.05 -12.07 -5.26
N ASP A 13 4.32 -12.58 -6.25
CA ASP A 13 3.98 -11.84 -7.48
C ASP A 13 3.16 -10.59 -7.16
N ASP A 14 2.21 -10.67 -6.22
CA ASP A 14 1.37 -9.54 -5.85
C ASP A 14 2.16 -8.48 -5.07
N ILE A 15 3.06 -8.89 -4.16
CA ILE A 15 4.00 -7.97 -3.49
C ILE A 15 4.92 -7.29 -4.52
N ALA A 16 5.43 -8.04 -5.50
CA ALA A 16 6.27 -7.48 -6.56
C ALA A 16 5.52 -6.44 -7.40
N LYS A 17 4.24 -6.68 -7.72
CA LYS A 17 3.38 -5.69 -8.39
C LYS A 17 3.13 -4.46 -7.52
N ILE A 18 2.84 -4.64 -6.23
CA ILE A 18 2.63 -3.53 -5.28
C ILE A 18 3.89 -2.65 -5.21
N LEU A 19 5.07 -3.26 -5.11
CA LEU A 19 6.34 -2.53 -5.13
C LEU A 19 6.58 -1.78 -6.44
N SER A 20 6.32 -2.42 -7.59
CA SER A 20 6.45 -1.75 -8.90
C SER A 20 5.50 -0.55 -9.02
N ASN A 21 4.26 -0.69 -8.54
CA ASN A 21 3.28 0.40 -8.54
C ASN A 21 3.71 1.52 -7.58
N PHE A 22 4.26 1.16 -6.42
CA PHE A 22 4.78 2.11 -5.44
C PHE A 22 5.96 2.92 -6.00
N ASP A 23 6.93 2.26 -6.64
CA ASP A 23 8.06 2.91 -7.30
C ASP A 23 7.58 3.91 -8.37
N ASP A 24 6.60 3.53 -9.19
CA ASP A 24 5.98 4.41 -10.18
C ASP A 24 5.23 5.60 -9.53
N SER A 25 4.50 5.36 -8.45
CA SER A 25 3.78 6.38 -7.69
C SER A 25 4.72 7.39 -7.04
N ILE A 26 5.82 6.93 -6.44
CA ILE A 26 6.85 7.78 -5.82
C ILE A 26 7.66 8.53 -6.88
N ALA A 27 8.00 7.89 -8.00
CA ALA A 27 8.65 8.56 -9.12
C ALA A 27 7.82 9.74 -9.62
N LYS A 28 6.49 9.55 -9.75
CA LYS A 28 5.54 10.63 -10.10
C LYS A 28 5.41 11.69 -9.01
N ALA A 29 5.45 11.30 -7.73
CA ALA A 29 5.40 12.24 -6.61
C ALA A 29 6.66 13.12 -6.52
N ASN A 30 7.82 12.60 -6.90
CA ASN A 30 9.11 13.31 -6.87
C ASN A 30 9.34 14.27 -8.05
N THR A 31 8.59 14.13 -9.15
CA THR A 31 8.72 15.01 -10.33
C THR A 31 7.96 16.33 -10.24
N ASP A 32 7.08 16.50 -9.26
CA ASP A 32 6.26 17.71 -9.06
C ASP A 32 6.67 18.43 -7.76
N ASP A 33 7.43 19.53 -7.88
CA ASP A 33 8.19 20.19 -6.80
C ASP A 33 7.38 21.26 -6.02
N ALA A 34 6.25 20.88 -5.41
CA ALA A 34 5.47 21.78 -4.55
C ALA A 34 5.04 21.11 -3.22
N GLU A 35 4.89 21.91 -2.14
CA GLU A 35 4.63 21.46 -0.76
C GLU A 35 3.46 20.47 -0.59
N GLY A 36 2.49 20.45 -1.52
CA GLY A 36 1.38 19.47 -1.56
C GLY A 36 1.78 18.02 -1.92
N HIS A 37 3.02 17.76 -2.31
CA HIS A 37 3.48 16.43 -2.74
C HIS A 37 4.13 15.60 -1.63
N LYS A 38 4.64 16.21 -0.55
CA LYS A 38 5.20 15.47 0.60
C LYS A 38 4.15 14.58 1.27
N THR A 39 2.93 15.09 1.39
CA THR A 39 1.77 14.34 1.89
C THR A 39 1.36 13.23 0.92
N ARG A 40 1.46 13.47 -0.39
CA ARG A 40 1.14 12.48 -1.42
C ARG A 40 2.16 11.33 -1.46
N GLY A 41 3.45 11.63 -1.36
CA GLY A 41 4.49 10.60 -1.25
C GLY A 41 4.35 9.78 0.03
N TRP A 42 4.05 10.44 1.16
CA TRP A 42 3.70 9.75 2.40
C TRP A 42 2.46 8.87 2.24
N PHE A 43 1.40 9.36 1.58
CA PHE A 43 0.18 8.61 1.31
C PHE A 43 0.42 7.36 0.47
N GLU A 44 1.15 7.47 -0.65
CA GLU A 44 1.48 6.33 -1.51
C GLU A 44 2.34 5.30 -0.76
N THR A 45 3.18 5.74 0.20
CA THR A 45 3.98 4.86 1.07
C THR A 45 3.10 4.07 2.02
N GLU A 46 2.24 4.74 2.79
CA GLU A 46 1.33 4.09 3.73
C GLU A 46 0.35 3.15 3.01
N LYS A 47 -0.13 3.55 1.81
CA LYS A 47 -0.96 2.72 0.95
C LYS A 47 -0.22 1.45 0.49
N ALA A 48 1.02 1.57 0.01
CA ALA A 48 1.80 0.41 -0.40
C ALA A 48 2.07 -0.55 0.77
N VAL A 49 2.35 -0.01 1.96
CA VAL A 49 2.51 -0.81 3.19
C VAL A 49 1.21 -1.57 3.52
N TRP A 50 0.05 -0.91 3.43
CA TRP A 50 -1.24 -1.56 3.65
C TRP A 50 -1.53 -2.65 2.61
N GLU A 51 -1.27 -2.41 1.32
CA GLU A 51 -1.45 -3.40 0.26
C GLU A 51 -0.55 -4.63 0.48
N ILE A 52 0.70 -4.44 0.93
CA ILE A 52 1.62 -5.53 1.29
C ILE A 52 1.07 -6.31 2.50
N LYS A 53 0.63 -5.63 3.56
CA LYS A 53 0.01 -6.28 4.74
C LYS A 53 -1.19 -7.13 4.33
N ARG A 54 -2.04 -6.61 3.44
CA ARG A 54 -3.19 -7.33 2.88
C ARG A 54 -2.77 -8.57 2.10
N ALA A 55 -1.81 -8.42 1.17
CA ALA A 55 -1.31 -9.54 0.38
C ALA A 55 -0.73 -10.66 1.25
N LEU A 56 -0.01 -10.29 2.32
CA LEU A 56 0.51 -11.24 3.30
C LEU A 56 -0.58 -11.87 4.16
N HIS A 57 -1.64 -11.13 4.51
CA HIS A 57 -2.80 -11.67 5.23
C HIS A 57 -3.57 -12.69 4.38
N ASP A 58 -3.82 -12.37 3.11
CA ASP A 58 -4.49 -13.27 2.15
C ASP A 58 -3.69 -14.57 1.93
N ALA A 59 -2.36 -14.52 2.11
CA ALA A 59 -1.46 -15.66 2.09
C ALA A 59 -1.46 -16.49 3.40
N GLY A 60 -2.11 -16.01 4.45
CA GLY A 60 -2.05 -16.57 5.80
C GLY A 60 -0.69 -16.40 6.47
N LYS A 61 0.09 -15.39 6.08
CA LYS A 61 1.43 -15.09 6.60
C LYS A 61 1.45 -13.89 7.54
N TYR A 62 0.35 -13.15 7.64
CA TYR A 62 0.25 -11.95 8.45
C TYR A 62 -1.15 -11.82 9.05
N ASP A 63 -1.30 -12.16 10.34
CA ASP A 63 -2.61 -12.18 11.01
C ASP A 63 -3.07 -10.79 11.50
N ASP A 64 -2.15 -9.85 11.68
CA ASP A 64 -2.41 -8.52 12.25
C ASP A 64 -2.79 -7.50 11.17
N TYR A 65 -3.79 -7.87 10.37
CA TYR A 65 -4.39 -7.03 9.33
C TYR A 65 -5.79 -6.60 9.76
N SER A 66 -6.08 -5.30 9.65
CA SER A 66 -7.42 -4.77 9.83
C SER A 66 -7.85 -4.09 8.53
N GLU A 67 -8.98 -4.53 7.99
CA GLU A 67 -9.57 -3.96 6.78
C GLU A 67 -9.96 -2.47 7.01
N ASP A 68 -10.35 -2.14 8.25
CA ASP A 68 -10.70 -0.78 8.68
C ASP A 68 -9.47 0.16 8.81
N GLU A 69 -8.25 -0.38 8.83
CA GLU A 69 -7.01 0.39 8.98
C GLU A 69 -6.83 1.37 7.80
N TYR A 70 -7.20 0.94 6.58
CA TYR A 70 -7.13 1.78 5.38
C TYR A 70 -8.20 2.85 5.33
N ASP A 71 -9.43 2.54 5.73
CA ASP A 71 -10.51 3.53 5.79
C ASP A 71 -10.22 4.62 6.82
N LYS A 72 -9.62 4.23 7.96
CA LYS A 72 -9.16 5.17 8.97
C LYS A 72 -8.02 6.03 8.44
N PHE A 73 -7.04 5.42 7.77
CA PHE A 73 -5.94 6.11 7.12
C PHE A 73 -6.44 7.12 6.05
N LEU A 74 -7.39 6.73 5.21
CA LEU A 74 -7.99 7.61 4.18
C LEU A 74 -8.69 8.82 4.81
N LYS A 75 -9.44 8.61 5.90
CA LYS A 75 -10.08 9.71 6.65
C LYS A 75 -9.04 10.66 7.23
N ASP A 76 -8.00 10.13 7.86
CA ASP A 76 -6.94 10.94 8.46
C ASP A 76 -6.16 11.73 7.39
N TYR A 77 -5.90 11.11 6.23
CA TYR A 77 -5.28 11.77 5.08
C TYR A 77 -6.15 12.89 4.50
N ASN A 78 -7.43 12.64 4.22
CA ASN A 78 -8.36 13.65 3.68
C ASN A 78 -8.49 14.85 4.62
N LYS A 79 -8.55 14.60 5.93
CA LYS A 79 -8.54 15.63 6.96
C LYS A 79 -7.22 16.42 6.97
N PHE A 80 -6.08 15.76 6.77
CA PHE A 80 -4.76 16.40 6.73
C PHE A 80 -4.59 17.33 5.52
N ILE A 81 -5.11 16.94 4.35
CA ILE A 81 -5.02 17.75 3.12
C ILE A 81 -6.15 18.78 2.97
N GLY A 82 -7.06 18.87 3.93
CA GLY A 82 -8.11 19.90 3.99
C GLY A 82 -9.25 19.73 2.99
N ASN A 83 -9.57 18.49 2.61
CA ASN A 83 -10.56 18.18 1.57
C ASN A 83 -11.87 17.58 2.14
N ASP A 84 -12.33 18.12 3.29
CA ASP A 84 -13.58 17.74 4.00
C ASP A 84 -14.85 18.08 3.21
#